data_AF-A0A3M8B4K8-F1
#
_entry.id   AF-A0A3M8B4K8-F1
#
_cell.length_a   1.000
_cell.length_b   1.000
_cell.length_c   1.000
_cell.angle_alpha   90.00
_cell.angle_beta   90.00
_cell.angle_gamma   90.00
#
_symmetry.space_group_name_H-M   'P 1'
#
loop_
_entity.id
_entity.type
_entity.pdbx_description
1 polymer ?
#
loop_
_entity_poly.entity_id
_entity_poly.type
_entity_poly.pdbx_seq_one_letter_code
_entity_poly.pdbx_strand_id
1 'polypeptide(L)'
;MSEDFYPVLSPNPALRSPEASTQGEVLAKDVYPDLYELASEAGLPYFARLNGAGEVELYLVFESVDAFVEQTRDAVSVEFKTYQDKLLGVIWTLSDPLQPLGFPLTFDIRQAEQRGMALKMLEQPCTFLHYLAYEDGELTHIYSEAISFSAAEVERTREMIRSLFTGKTDAIPQDAQVREEETLTIPALSLPDTVLAEEGLAYVFHYSRMVAAHGAEGAQHLLMNTVRQAVLVMRRHARSEVRESAFTVWVAERGELLELIVTPGLSELFEVVHMSEEEANPFSRFLLTLPEFVETKEASPLRAGAFPFLRYEKGVLYHLELDEEVQVRLRALFVKTFPGMPVPYE
;
A
#
# COMPACT_ATOMS: atom_id res chain seq x y z
N MET A 1 -5.61 9.80 -40.44
CA MET A 1 -4.81 10.75 -39.63
C MET A 1 -4.36 9.96 -38.42
N SER A 2 -3.06 9.95 -38.09
CA SER A 2 -2.58 9.32 -36.86
C SER A 2 -3.16 10.12 -35.70
N GLU A 3 -4.01 9.53 -34.88
CA GLU A 3 -4.43 10.17 -33.64
C GLU A 3 -3.19 10.43 -32.76
N ASP A 4 -3.19 11.55 -32.03
CA ASP A 4 -2.11 11.88 -31.10
C ASP A 4 -2.23 11.02 -29.84
N PHE A 5 -1.13 10.40 -29.43
CA PHE A 5 -1.07 9.62 -28.20
C PHE A 5 -1.21 10.52 -26.96
N TYR A 6 -0.73 11.78 -27.04
CA TYR A 6 -0.82 12.78 -25.98
C TYR A 6 -1.81 13.87 -26.36
N PRO A 7 -3.12 13.63 -26.22
CA PRO A 7 -4.14 14.61 -26.57
C PRO A 7 -4.07 15.83 -25.64
N VAL A 8 -4.31 17.01 -26.20
CA VAL A 8 -4.42 18.26 -25.44
C VAL A 8 -5.78 18.29 -24.73
N LEU A 9 -5.77 18.31 -23.41
CA LEU A 9 -6.98 18.48 -22.60
C LEU A 9 -7.43 19.95 -22.60
N SER A 10 -8.74 20.17 -22.56
CA SER A 10 -9.35 21.51 -22.52
C SER A 10 -10.13 21.69 -21.21
N PRO A 11 -9.44 22.02 -20.09
CA PRO A 11 -10.10 22.17 -18.79
C PRO A 11 -11.08 23.34 -18.80
N ASN A 12 -12.17 23.20 -18.06
CA ASN A 12 -13.12 24.28 -17.83
C ASN A 12 -12.67 25.11 -16.61
N PRO A 13 -12.22 26.36 -16.79
CA PRO A 13 -11.66 27.17 -15.70
C PRO A 13 -12.69 27.57 -14.63
N ALA A 14 -13.98 27.36 -14.89
CA ALA A 14 -15.04 27.58 -13.90
C ALA A 14 -15.09 26.47 -12.84
N LEU A 15 -14.54 25.27 -13.12
CA LEU A 15 -14.58 24.14 -12.19
C LEU A 15 -13.62 24.37 -11.03
N ARG A 16 -14.14 24.26 -9.82
CA ARG A 16 -13.39 24.40 -8.56
C ARG A 16 -13.23 23.06 -7.87
N SER A 17 -12.15 22.92 -7.13
CA SER A 17 -11.81 21.72 -6.37
C SER A 17 -12.01 21.95 -4.88
N PRO A 18 -12.40 20.91 -4.13
CA PRO A 18 -12.32 20.98 -2.67
C PRO A 18 -10.86 21.20 -2.25
N GLU A 19 -10.67 22.05 -1.25
CA GLU A 19 -9.36 22.39 -0.69
C GLU A 19 -9.33 22.11 0.81
N ALA A 20 -8.16 22.21 1.44
CA ALA A 20 -8.00 22.03 2.89
C ALA A 20 -8.96 22.91 3.72
N SER A 21 -9.30 24.11 3.23
CA SER A 21 -10.23 25.05 3.85
C SER A 21 -11.70 24.59 3.85
N THR A 22 -12.03 23.58 3.03
CA THR A 22 -13.39 23.03 2.89
C THR A 22 -13.55 21.69 3.58
N GLN A 23 -12.50 21.17 4.24
CA GLN A 23 -12.56 19.90 4.95
C GLN A 23 -13.47 20.01 6.19
N GLY A 24 -14.37 19.03 6.34
CA GLY A 24 -15.43 19.04 7.35
C GLY A 24 -16.60 19.96 7.05
N GLU A 25 -16.58 20.69 5.92
CA GLU A 25 -17.57 21.71 5.58
C GLU A 25 -18.51 21.26 4.46
N VAL A 26 -19.72 21.81 4.47
CA VAL A 26 -20.68 21.66 3.37
C VAL A 26 -20.20 22.51 2.18
N LEU A 27 -20.02 21.87 1.03
CA LEU A 27 -19.64 22.53 -0.21
C LEU A 27 -20.81 23.37 -0.73
N ALA A 28 -20.55 24.65 -0.99
CA ALA A 28 -21.55 25.57 -1.51
C ALA A 28 -21.98 25.19 -2.94
N LYS A 29 -23.28 24.97 -3.16
CA LYS A 29 -23.85 24.50 -4.45
C LYS A 29 -23.55 25.42 -5.64
N ASP A 30 -23.47 26.72 -5.39
CA ASP A 30 -23.16 27.73 -6.42
C ASP A 30 -21.68 27.72 -6.82
N VAL A 31 -20.79 27.23 -5.95
CA VAL A 31 -19.35 27.14 -6.19
C VAL A 31 -18.97 25.79 -6.80
N TYR A 32 -19.64 24.71 -6.40
CA TYR A 32 -19.36 23.33 -6.82
C TYR A 32 -20.53 22.65 -7.55
N PRO A 33 -21.21 23.32 -8.51
CA PRO A 33 -22.43 22.80 -9.11
C PRO A 33 -22.21 21.46 -9.84
N ASP A 34 -21.04 21.26 -10.44
CA ASP A 34 -20.68 20.04 -11.16
C ASP A 34 -20.53 18.83 -10.23
N LEU A 35 -19.98 19.04 -9.02
CA LEU A 35 -19.87 17.95 -8.04
C LEU A 35 -21.25 17.52 -7.55
N TYR A 36 -22.17 18.46 -7.38
CA TYR A 36 -23.56 18.13 -7.06
C TYR A 36 -24.25 17.40 -8.22
N GLU A 37 -24.02 17.81 -9.48
CA GLU A 37 -24.56 17.10 -10.64
C GLU A 37 -24.07 15.64 -10.68
N LEU A 38 -22.76 15.41 -10.49
CA LEU A 38 -22.15 14.08 -10.53
C LEU A 38 -22.58 13.20 -9.34
N ALA A 39 -22.57 13.75 -8.13
CA ALA A 39 -22.91 13.02 -6.90
C ALA A 39 -24.41 12.77 -6.75
N SER A 40 -25.25 13.77 -7.08
CA SER A 40 -26.70 13.70 -6.86
C SER A 40 -27.46 13.24 -8.10
N GLU A 41 -27.32 13.93 -9.23
CA GLU A 41 -28.18 13.72 -10.39
C GLU A 41 -27.76 12.49 -11.18
N ALA A 42 -26.45 12.31 -11.38
CA ALA A 42 -25.88 11.12 -11.98
C ALA A 42 -25.73 9.96 -10.98
N GLY A 43 -25.79 10.26 -9.67
CA GLY A 43 -25.74 9.26 -8.60
C GLY A 43 -24.43 8.46 -8.60
N LEU A 44 -23.31 9.08 -8.98
CA LEU A 44 -22.04 8.39 -9.11
C LEU A 44 -21.36 8.24 -7.73
N PRO A 45 -21.20 7.01 -7.22
CA PRO A 45 -20.51 6.78 -5.94
C PRO A 45 -19.00 7.02 -6.04
N TYR A 46 -18.45 7.07 -7.26
CA TYR A 46 -17.06 7.38 -7.51
C TYR A 46 -16.86 7.86 -8.94
N PHE A 47 -15.92 8.78 -9.15
CA PHE A 47 -15.59 9.31 -10.47
C PHE A 47 -14.21 9.98 -10.50
N ALA A 48 -13.69 10.15 -11.73
CA ALA A 48 -12.52 10.98 -12.00
C ALA A 48 -12.98 12.27 -12.68
N ARG A 49 -12.34 13.39 -12.35
CA ARG A 49 -12.69 14.71 -12.89
C ARG A 49 -11.43 15.47 -13.29
N LEU A 50 -11.48 16.19 -14.41
CA LEU A 50 -10.47 17.16 -14.79
C LEU A 50 -10.88 18.53 -14.22
N ASN A 51 -10.08 19.08 -13.32
CA ASN A 51 -10.38 20.37 -12.67
C ASN A 51 -10.08 21.57 -13.59
N GLY A 52 -10.39 22.78 -13.12
CA GLY A 52 -10.14 24.01 -13.87
C GLY A 52 -8.66 24.36 -14.09
N ALA A 53 -7.74 23.76 -13.34
CA ALA A 53 -6.29 23.86 -13.54
C ALA A 53 -5.75 22.82 -14.53
N GLY A 54 -6.59 21.89 -15.00
CA GLY A 54 -6.18 20.80 -15.88
C GLY A 54 -5.51 19.64 -15.15
N GLU A 55 -5.72 19.50 -13.85
CA GLU A 55 -5.27 18.37 -13.04
C GLU A 55 -6.40 17.36 -12.90
N VAL A 56 -6.04 16.07 -12.83
CA VAL A 56 -7.02 15.01 -12.59
C VAL A 56 -7.17 14.79 -11.10
N GLU A 57 -8.41 14.64 -10.69
CA GLU A 57 -8.85 14.41 -9.32
C GLU A 57 -9.77 13.21 -9.28
N LEU A 58 -9.75 12.50 -8.16
CA LEU A 58 -10.59 11.33 -7.89
C LEU A 58 -11.57 11.67 -6.78
N TYR A 59 -12.75 11.09 -6.85
CA TYR A 59 -13.83 11.31 -5.90
C TYR A 59 -14.44 9.99 -5.47
N LEU A 60 -14.66 9.84 -4.16
CA LEU A 60 -15.51 8.82 -3.56
C LEU A 60 -16.65 9.54 -2.83
N VAL A 61 -17.89 9.15 -3.13
CA VAL A 61 -19.11 9.74 -2.57
C VAL A 61 -19.82 8.69 -1.72
N PHE A 62 -19.94 8.99 -0.44
CA PHE A 62 -20.62 8.16 0.56
C PHE A 62 -22.02 8.71 0.84
N GLU A 63 -22.92 7.83 1.29
CA GLU A 63 -24.29 8.22 1.67
C GLU A 63 -24.33 9.10 2.93
N SER A 64 -23.32 8.99 3.79
CA SER A 64 -23.16 9.84 4.98
C SER A 64 -21.71 9.83 5.48
N VAL A 65 -21.39 10.73 6.41
CA VAL A 65 -20.10 10.74 7.10
C VAL A 65 -19.92 9.47 7.95
N ASP A 66 -20.99 8.95 8.55
CA ASP A 66 -20.94 7.71 9.32
C ASP A 66 -20.61 6.50 8.44
N ALA A 67 -21.21 6.42 7.24
CA ALA A 67 -20.90 5.38 6.27
C ALA A 67 -19.44 5.43 5.84
N PHE A 68 -18.88 6.64 5.68
CA PHE A 68 -17.45 6.82 5.43
C PHE A 68 -16.59 6.25 6.58
N VAL A 69 -16.91 6.54 7.85
CA VAL A 69 -16.15 6.06 9.02
C VAL A 69 -16.19 4.54 9.15
N GLU A 70 -17.30 3.92 8.78
CA GLU A 70 -17.43 2.46 8.76
C GLU A 70 -16.62 1.82 7.61
N GLN A 71 -16.59 2.45 6.44
CA GLN A 71 -16.05 1.89 5.21
C GLN A 71 -14.60 2.29 4.91
N THR A 72 -14.07 3.31 5.59
CA THR A 72 -12.78 3.92 5.25
C THR A 72 -12.02 4.19 6.54
N ARG A 73 -11.44 3.12 7.11
CA ARG A 73 -10.56 3.24 8.28
C ARG A 73 -9.09 3.45 7.93
N ASP A 74 -8.71 3.27 6.66
CA ASP A 74 -7.32 3.12 6.25
C ASP A 74 -7.01 3.68 4.87
N ALA A 75 -5.70 3.88 4.64
CA ALA A 75 -5.08 4.41 3.43
C ALA A 75 -5.64 3.80 2.12
N VAL A 76 -5.71 4.61 1.08
CA VAL A 76 -6.29 4.22 -0.21
C VAL A 76 -5.26 4.17 -1.33
N SER A 77 -5.13 3.02 -2.00
CA SER A 77 -4.25 2.90 -3.17
C SER A 77 -5.03 2.93 -4.48
N VAL A 78 -4.36 3.34 -5.54
CA VAL A 78 -4.88 3.26 -6.91
C VAL A 78 -4.02 2.31 -7.71
N GLU A 79 -4.64 1.28 -8.25
CA GLU A 79 -3.97 0.25 -9.04
C GLU A 79 -4.51 0.26 -10.47
N PHE A 80 -3.62 0.19 -11.46
CA PHE A 80 -3.98 0.17 -12.86
C PHE A 80 -4.02 -1.23 -13.46
N LYS A 81 -5.11 -1.54 -14.16
CA LYS A 81 -5.32 -2.79 -14.88
C LYS A 81 -5.93 -2.55 -16.24
N THR A 82 -5.95 -3.57 -17.07
CA THR A 82 -6.70 -3.55 -18.33
C THR A 82 -7.84 -4.56 -18.27
N TYR A 83 -9.02 -4.19 -18.76
CA TYR A 83 -10.19 -5.06 -18.83
C TYR A 83 -11.06 -4.67 -20.01
N GLN A 84 -11.44 -5.65 -20.84
CA GLN A 84 -12.30 -5.44 -22.02
C GLN A 84 -11.88 -4.22 -22.87
N ASP A 85 -10.61 -4.16 -23.26
CA ASP A 85 -10.01 -3.07 -24.06
C ASP A 85 -10.06 -1.67 -23.42
N LYS A 86 -10.26 -1.60 -22.11
CA LYS A 86 -10.21 -0.34 -21.34
C LYS A 86 -9.12 -0.41 -20.28
N LEU A 87 -8.66 0.77 -19.86
CA LEU A 87 -7.84 0.91 -18.66
C LEU A 87 -8.78 1.06 -17.47
N LEU A 88 -8.49 0.34 -16.39
CA LEU A 88 -9.12 0.48 -15.09
C LEU A 88 -8.13 1.09 -14.11
N GLY A 89 -8.51 2.15 -13.41
CA GLY A 89 -7.84 2.61 -12.19
C GLY A 89 -8.71 2.22 -11.00
N VAL A 90 -8.32 1.18 -10.25
CA VAL A 90 -9.10 0.69 -9.12
C VAL A 90 -8.61 1.37 -7.86
N ILE A 91 -9.50 2.13 -7.23
CA ILE A 91 -9.27 2.71 -5.91
C ILE A 91 -9.59 1.63 -4.87
N TRP A 92 -8.61 1.22 -4.05
CA TRP A 92 -8.78 0.20 -3.02
C TRP A 92 -8.85 0.84 -1.64
N THR A 93 -9.98 0.67 -0.94
CA THR A 93 -10.08 1.02 0.49
C THR A 93 -9.67 -0.16 1.35
N LEU A 94 -8.79 0.07 2.32
CA LEU A 94 -8.21 -0.97 3.18
C LEU A 94 -9.00 -1.27 4.46
N SER A 95 -10.29 -0.92 4.51
CA SER A 95 -11.14 -1.17 5.67
C SER A 95 -11.20 -2.64 6.11
N ASP A 96 -11.11 -3.58 5.16
CA ASP A 96 -10.85 -4.99 5.41
C ASP A 96 -9.66 -5.48 4.55
N PRO A 97 -8.47 -5.73 5.13
CA PRO A 97 -7.33 -6.24 4.39
C PRO A 97 -7.58 -7.62 3.73
N LEU A 98 -8.53 -8.41 4.23
CA LEU A 98 -8.91 -9.70 3.64
C LEU A 98 -9.88 -9.53 2.46
N GLN A 99 -10.73 -8.49 2.49
CA GLN A 99 -11.72 -8.21 1.45
C GLN A 99 -11.77 -6.69 1.16
N PRO A 100 -10.75 -6.14 0.48
CA PRO A 100 -10.72 -4.72 0.21
C PRO A 100 -11.87 -4.36 -0.74
N LEU A 101 -12.57 -3.28 -0.41
CA LEU A 101 -13.56 -2.72 -1.33
C LEU A 101 -12.83 -1.94 -2.43
N GLY A 102 -13.17 -2.26 -3.69
CA GLY A 102 -12.55 -1.67 -4.86
C GLY A 102 -13.55 -0.81 -5.63
N PHE A 103 -13.15 0.41 -5.98
CA PHE A 103 -13.94 1.36 -6.77
C PHE A 103 -13.27 1.55 -8.15
N PRO A 104 -13.73 0.85 -9.20
CA PRO A 104 -13.06 0.83 -10.49
C PRO A 104 -13.42 2.04 -11.35
N LEU A 105 -12.47 2.95 -11.55
CA LEU A 105 -12.55 4.01 -12.56
C LEU A 105 -12.21 3.44 -13.93
N THR A 106 -13.04 3.71 -14.92
CA THR A 106 -12.86 3.17 -16.27
C THR A 106 -12.46 4.27 -17.25
N PHE A 107 -11.37 4.05 -17.98
CA PHE A 107 -10.88 4.94 -19.04
C PHE A 107 -10.87 4.21 -20.39
N ASP A 108 -11.69 4.67 -21.31
CA ASP A 108 -11.67 4.29 -22.71
C ASP A 108 -10.52 5.01 -23.43
N ILE A 109 -9.39 4.32 -23.55
CA ILE A 109 -8.15 4.87 -24.10
C ILE A 109 -8.27 5.25 -25.58
N ARG A 110 -9.30 4.80 -26.30
CA ARG A 110 -9.56 5.26 -27.66
C ARG A 110 -10.13 6.67 -27.69
N GLN A 111 -10.84 7.08 -26.63
CA GLN A 111 -11.34 8.44 -26.50
C GLN A 111 -10.22 9.38 -26.05
N ALA A 112 -9.97 10.43 -26.84
CA ALA A 112 -8.87 11.37 -26.59
C ALA A 112 -8.94 12.01 -25.20
N GLU A 113 -10.12 12.41 -24.75
CA GLU A 113 -10.29 13.02 -23.42
C GLU A 113 -9.95 12.05 -22.29
N GLN A 114 -10.52 10.83 -22.31
CA GLN A 114 -10.26 9.83 -21.28
C GLN A 114 -8.80 9.33 -21.29
N ARG A 115 -8.20 9.19 -22.47
CA ARG A 115 -6.76 8.91 -22.61
C ARG A 115 -5.91 10.02 -22.02
N GLY A 116 -6.23 11.27 -22.33
CA GLY A 116 -5.53 12.43 -21.78
C GLY A 116 -5.63 12.50 -20.26
N MET A 117 -6.82 12.23 -19.70
CA MET A 117 -7.00 12.15 -18.24
C MET A 117 -6.16 11.03 -17.62
N ALA A 118 -6.18 9.83 -18.19
CA ALA A 118 -5.38 8.71 -17.68
C ALA A 118 -3.87 9.03 -17.69
N LEU A 119 -3.36 9.63 -18.77
CA LEU A 119 -1.97 10.07 -18.86
C LEU A 119 -1.66 11.19 -17.86
N LYS A 120 -2.53 12.20 -17.76
CA LYS A 120 -2.35 13.34 -16.87
C LYS A 120 -2.29 12.91 -15.40
N MET A 121 -3.14 11.98 -14.99
CA MET A 121 -3.15 11.39 -13.65
C MET A 121 -1.81 10.72 -13.29
N LEU A 122 -1.13 10.09 -14.25
CA LEU A 122 0.18 9.47 -14.04
C LEU A 122 1.33 10.48 -14.01
N GLU A 123 1.20 11.58 -14.74
CA GLU A 123 2.29 12.55 -14.96
C GLU A 123 2.27 13.71 -13.96
N GLN A 124 1.15 13.98 -13.30
CA GLN A 124 1.07 14.98 -12.24
C GLN A 124 1.83 14.51 -10.98
N PRO A 125 2.42 15.43 -10.19
CA PRO A 125 3.22 15.07 -9.01
C PRO A 125 2.45 14.23 -7.99
N CYS A 126 1.16 14.53 -7.83
CA CYS A 126 0.22 13.74 -7.05
C CYS A 126 -1.19 13.91 -7.62
N THR A 127 -2.05 12.92 -7.39
CA THR A 127 -3.48 12.93 -7.71
C THR A 127 -4.25 13.04 -6.41
N PHE A 128 -5.09 14.06 -6.27
CA PHE A 128 -5.94 14.20 -5.11
C PHE A 128 -7.13 13.26 -5.18
N LEU A 129 -7.38 12.56 -4.09
CA LEU A 129 -8.59 11.80 -3.84
C LEU A 129 -9.41 12.52 -2.78
N HIS A 130 -10.61 12.94 -3.18
CA HIS A 130 -11.56 13.65 -2.33
C HIS A 130 -12.65 12.72 -1.84
N TYR A 131 -12.89 12.75 -0.53
CA TYR A 131 -13.96 12.00 0.13
C TYR A 131 -15.12 12.94 0.40
N LEU A 132 -16.27 12.61 -0.17
CA LEU A 132 -17.49 13.39 -0.06
C LEU A 132 -18.58 12.56 0.62
N ALA A 133 -19.43 13.20 1.40
CA ALA A 133 -20.70 12.63 1.86
C ALA A 133 -21.84 13.41 1.21
N TYR A 134 -22.83 12.71 0.65
CA TYR A 134 -24.04 13.31 0.12
C TYR A 134 -25.24 12.88 0.95
N GLU A 135 -25.70 13.77 1.83
CA GLU A 135 -26.79 13.53 2.78
C GLU A 135 -27.78 14.70 2.73
N ASP A 136 -29.09 14.41 2.71
CA ASP A 136 -30.17 15.41 2.72
C ASP A 136 -30.05 16.53 1.67
N GLY A 137 -29.43 16.23 0.53
CA GLY A 137 -29.24 17.19 -0.55
C GLY A 137 -28.03 18.11 -0.37
N GLU A 138 -27.19 17.88 0.62
CA GLU A 138 -25.96 18.61 0.90
C GLU A 138 -24.75 17.71 0.65
N LEU A 139 -23.69 18.30 0.10
CA LEU A 139 -22.43 17.62 -0.20
C LEU A 139 -21.38 18.12 0.77
N THR A 140 -20.99 17.28 1.73
CA THR A 140 -19.95 17.57 2.71
C THR A 140 -18.61 17.06 2.21
N HIS A 141 -17.60 17.91 2.20
CA HIS A 141 -16.23 17.46 1.96
C HIS A 141 -15.64 16.95 3.26
N ILE A 142 -15.41 15.64 3.34
CA ILE A 142 -14.92 14.98 4.54
C ILE A 142 -13.44 15.30 4.71
N TYR A 143 -12.61 14.83 3.77
CA TYR A 143 -11.19 15.15 3.68
C TYR A 143 -10.66 14.83 2.28
N SER A 144 -9.38 15.15 2.06
CA SER A 144 -8.66 14.81 0.83
C SER A 144 -7.31 14.19 1.16
N GLU A 145 -6.85 13.25 0.33
CA GLU A 145 -5.50 12.71 0.39
C GLU A 145 -4.79 12.77 -0.96
N ALA A 146 -3.46 12.85 -0.93
CA ALA A 146 -2.63 12.90 -2.12
C ALA A 146 -2.09 11.50 -2.43
N ILE A 147 -2.38 11.01 -3.64
CA ILE A 147 -1.87 9.73 -4.16
C ILE A 147 -0.71 10.03 -5.11
N SER A 148 0.40 9.30 -4.94
CA SER A 148 1.54 9.34 -5.85
C SER A 148 1.82 7.97 -6.46
N PHE A 149 2.39 8.00 -7.66
CA PHE A 149 2.78 6.80 -8.41
C PHE A 149 4.30 6.74 -8.52
N SER A 150 4.88 5.56 -8.37
CA SER A 150 6.31 5.39 -8.60
C SER A 150 6.66 5.54 -10.07
N ALA A 151 7.93 5.79 -10.39
CA ALA A 151 8.39 5.79 -11.77
C ALA A 151 8.10 4.44 -12.47
N ALA A 152 8.20 3.32 -11.76
CA ALA A 152 7.93 2.00 -12.31
C ALA A 152 6.43 1.79 -12.62
N GLU A 153 5.55 2.25 -11.75
CA GLU A 153 4.10 2.22 -11.96
C GLU A 153 3.67 3.11 -13.13
N VAL A 154 4.25 4.31 -13.22
CA VAL A 154 4.01 5.24 -14.32
C VAL A 154 4.42 4.63 -15.66
N GLU A 155 5.63 4.07 -15.76
CA GLU A 155 6.07 3.43 -17.01
C GLU A 155 5.19 2.23 -17.38
N ARG A 156 4.93 1.33 -16.43
CA ARG A 156 4.09 0.15 -16.64
C ARG A 156 2.68 0.54 -17.12
N THR A 157 2.07 1.53 -16.49
CA THR A 157 0.73 1.98 -16.86
C THR A 157 0.73 2.70 -18.20
N ARG A 158 1.77 3.49 -18.51
CA ARG A 158 1.93 4.13 -19.82
C ARG A 158 2.05 3.10 -20.94
N GLU A 159 2.74 1.98 -20.71
CA GLU A 159 2.79 0.86 -21.65
C GLU A 159 1.42 0.22 -21.86
N MET A 160 0.63 0.02 -20.79
CA MET A 160 -0.76 -0.46 -20.90
C MET A 160 -1.61 0.48 -21.77
N ILE A 161 -1.54 1.79 -21.53
CA ILE A 161 -2.25 2.82 -22.32
C ILE A 161 -1.81 2.75 -23.78
N ARG A 162 -0.50 2.59 -24.04
CA ARG A 162 0.04 2.50 -25.41
C ARG A 162 -0.43 1.24 -26.14
N SER A 163 -0.47 0.10 -25.46
CA SER A 163 -1.02 -1.15 -26.00
C SER A 163 -2.49 -0.98 -26.39
N LEU A 164 -3.31 -0.44 -25.48
CA LEU A 164 -4.73 -0.18 -25.72
C LEU A 164 -4.97 0.80 -26.87
N PHE A 165 -4.17 1.86 -26.96
CA PHE A 165 -4.27 2.86 -28.03
C PHE A 165 -3.90 2.29 -29.40
N THR A 166 -2.82 1.50 -29.47
CA THR A 166 -2.32 0.96 -30.74
C THR A 166 -3.07 -0.29 -31.20
N GLY A 167 -3.93 -0.87 -30.36
CA GLY A 167 -4.62 -2.12 -30.63
C GLY A 167 -3.68 -3.33 -30.74
N LYS A 168 -2.42 -3.17 -30.31
CA LYS A 168 -1.47 -4.27 -30.18
C LYS A 168 -1.61 -4.83 -28.78
N THR A 169 -2.33 -5.93 -28.66
CA THR A 169 -2.22 -6.85 -27.51
C THR A 169 -0.86 -7.56 -27.59
N ASP A 170 0.23 -6.79 -27.56
CA ASP A 170 1.50 -7.35 -27.10
C ASP A 170 1.22 -7.88 -25.70
N ALA A 171 1.64 -9.12 -25.46
CA ALA A 171 1.31 -9.90 -24.27
C ALA A 171 1.34 -9.01 -23.03
N ILE A 172 0.15 -8.57 -22.59
CA ILE A 172 -0.05 -7.96 -21.30
C ILE A 172 0.56 -8.97 -20.34
N PRO A 173 1.54 -8.59 -19.48
CA PRO A 173 2.08 -9.52 -18.49
C PRO A 173 0.89 -10.20 -17.82
N GLN A 174 0.84 -11.53 -17.89
CA GLN A 174 -0.30 -12.32 -17.40
C GLN A 174 -0.54 -12.14 -15.89
N ASP A 175 0.34 -11.40 -15.21
CA ASP A 175 0.26 -10.95 -13.82
C ASP A 175 -0.85 -9.89 -13.57
N ALA A 176 -1.60 -9.46 -14.59
CA ALA A 176 -2.66 -8.44 -14.42
C ALA A 176 -4.01 -8.99 -13.90
N GLN A 177 -4.15 -10.30 -13.69
CA GLN A 177 -5.26 -10.86 -12.92
C GLN A 177 -4.85 -10.92 -11.45
N VAL A 178 -5.66 -10.31 -10.57
CA VAL A 178 -5.54 -10.44 -9.12
C VAL A 178 -5.71 -11.90 -8.73
N ARG A 179 -4.62 -12.65 -8.74
CA ARG A 179 -4.35 -13.59 -7.69
C ARG A 179 -3.52 -12.83 -6.67
N GLU A 180 -3.70 -13.11 -5.39
CA GLU A 180 -2.57 -12.93 -4.47
C GLU A 180 -1.39 -13.62 -5.16
N GLU A 181 -0.41 -12.85 -5.67
CA GLU A 181 0.77 -13.46 -6.27
C GLU A 181 1.25 -14.52 -5.29
N GLU A 182 1.34 -15.77 -5.76
CA GLU A 182 1.75 -16.88 -4.93
C GLU A 182 3.06 -16.48 -4.26
N THR A 183 3.15 -16.69 -2.94
CA THR A 183 4.37 -16.39 -2.21
C THR A 183 5.52 -17.12 -2.89
N LEU A 184 6.41 -16.37 -3.52
CA LEU A 184 7.56 -16.96 -4.20
C LEU A 184 8.55 -17.42 -3.14
N THR A 185 9.21 -18.52 -3.39
CA THR A 185 10.18 -19.05 -2.44
C THR A 185 11.57 -18.87 -3.02
N ILE A 186 12.47 -18.25 -2.26
CA ILE A 186 13.88 -18.06 -2.64
C ILE A 186 14.80 -18.50 -1.48
N PRO A 187 16.02 -18.96 -1.75
CA PRO A 187 16.97 -19.28 -0.70
C PRO A 187 17.37 -18.02 0.08
N ALA A 188 17.40 -18.05 1.41
CA ALA A 188 17.90 -16.91 2.19
C ALA A 188 19.37 -16.57 1.86
N LEU A 189 20.13 -17.55 1.36
CA LEU A 189 21.48 -17.36 0.81
C LEU A 189 21.56 -16.40 -0.37
N SER A 190 20.47 -16.10 -1.08
CA SER A 190 20.50 -15.12 -2.17
C SER A 190 20.53 -13.69 -1.68
N LEU A 191 20.18 -13.44 -0.41
CA LEU A 191 20.17 -12.08 0.15
C LEU A 191 21.60 -11.55 0.28
N PRO A 192 21.88 -10.27 -0.02
CA PRO A 192 23.20 -9.69 0.14
C PRO A 192 23.55 -9.49 1.62
N ASP A 193 24.86 -9.53 1.96
CA ASP A 193 25.35 -9.31 3.33
C ASP A 193 24.87 -7.98 3.92
N THR A 194 24.70 -6.96 3.09
CA THR A 194 24.20 -5.64 3.50
C THR A 194 22.79 -5.73 4.06
N VAL A 195 21.90 -6.49 3.42
CA VAL A 195 20.53 -6.72 3.90
C VAL A 195 20.52 -7.57 5.16
N LEU A 196 21.39 -8.59 5.21
CA LEU A 196 21.48 -9.46 6.39
C LEU A 196 22.07 -8.77 7.63
N ALA A 197 22.73 -7.62 7.44
CA ALA A 197 23.34 -6.83 8.51
C ALA A 197 22.52 -5.60 8.91
N GLU A 198 21.35 -5.37 8.29
CA GLU A 198 20.47 -4.25 8.63
C GLU A 198 20.00 -4.32 10.08
N GLU A 199 19.78 -3.14 10.67
CA GLU A 199 19.13 -2.98 11.97
C GLU A 199 17.70 -2.51 11.76
N GLY A 200 16.85 -2.71 12.76
CA GLY A 200 15.45 -2.32 12.66
C GLY A 200 14.73 -2.42 14.00
N LEU A 201 13.43 -2.71 13.96
CA LEU A 201 12.58 -2.76 15.15
C LEU A 201 12.17 -4.20 15.45
N ALA A 202 12.37 -4.60 16.70
CA ALA A 202 11.90 -5.86 17.26
C ALA A 202 10.62 -5.64 18.05
N TYR A 203 9.62 -6.47 17.76
CA TYR A 203 8.40 -6.63 18.55
C TYR A 203 8.54 -7.89 19.39
N VAL A 204 8.51 -7.74 20.71
CA VAL A 204 8.79 -8.81 21.67
C VAL A 204 7.48 -9.37 22.22
N PHE A 205 7.35 -10.70 22.23
CA PHE A 205 6.16 -11.41 22.69
C PHE A 205 6.49 -12.45 23.76
N HIS A 206 5.59 -12.64 24.72
CA HIS A 206 5.60 -13.80 25.62
C HIS A 206 5.07 -15.05 24.90
N TYR A 207 5.93 -15.69 24.11
CA TYR A 207 5.55 -16.84 23.29
C TYR A 207 5.05 -18.03 24.11
N SER A 208 5.61 -18.27 25.30
CA SER A 208 5.14 -19.33 26.21
C SER A 208 3.65 -19.17 26.57
N ARG A 209 3.16 -17.93 26.73
CA ARG A 209 1.75 -17.63 27.00
C ARG A 209 0.88 -17.86 25.77
N MET A 210 1.37 -17.45 24.58
CA MET A 210 0.66 -17.71 23.32
C MET A 210 0.48 -19.22 23.09
N VAL A 211 1.53 -20.01 23.32
CA VAL A 211 1.50 -21.47 23.19
C VAL A 211 0.56 -22.08 24.22
N ALA A 212 0.52 -21.58 25.45
CA ALA A 212 -0.41 -22.05 26.48
C ALA A 212 -1.89 -21.76 26.12
N ALA A 213 -2.17 -20.62 25.50
CA ALA A 213 -3.53 -20.21 25.13
C ALA A 213 -4.03 -20.88 23.84
N HIS A 214 -3.17 -21.04 22.83
CA HIS A 214 -3.56 -21.42 21.46
C HIS A 214 -2.92 -22.72 20.96
N GLY A 215 -2.01 -23.33 21.73
CA GLY A 215 -1.14 -24.40 21.24
C GLY A 215 0.00 -23.86 20.37
N ALA A 216 1.02 -24.70 20.11
CA ALA A 216 2.20 -24.28 19.35
C ALA A 216 1.86 -23.87 17.90
N GLU A 217 1.12 -24.71 17.18
CA GLU A 217 0.68 -24.39 15.81
C GLU A 217 -0.25 -23.16 15.78
N GLY A 218 -1.14 -23.02 16.77
CA GLY A 218 -2.04 -21.88 16.85
C GLY A 218 -1.31 -20.56 17.11
N ALA A 219 -0.29 -20.57 17.98
CA ALA A 219 0.56 -19.41 18.24
C ALA A 219 1.36 -19.00 16.99
N GLN A 220 1.95 -19.97 16.29
CA GLN A 220 2.65 -19.72 15.02
C GLN A 220 1.70 -19.15 13.96
N HIS A 221 0.54 -19.76 13.78
CA HIS A 221 -0.47 -19.30 12.83
C HIS A 221 -0.94 -17.88 13.15
N LEU A 222 -1.16 -17.55 14.42
CA LEU A 222 -1.53 -16.20 14.85
C LEU A 222 -0.47 -15.17 14.47
N LEU A 223 0.80 -15.42 14.82
CA LEU A 223 1.91 -14.52 14.48
C LEU A 223 2.07 -14.37 12.96
N MET A 224 2.09 -15.49 12.22
CA MET A 224 2.22 -15.48 10.76
C MET A 224 1.06 -14.76 10.08
N ASN A 225 -0.17 -14.97 10.55
CA ASN A 225 -1.33 -14.26 10.00
C ASN A 225 -1.23 -12.75 10.29
N THR A 226 -0.78 -12.37 11.48
CA THR A 226 -0.61 -10.96 11.87
C THR A 226 0.45 -10.27 11.00
N VAL A 227 1.59 -10.93 10.78
CA VAL A 227 2.63 -10.48 9.84
C VAL A 227 2.07 -10.38 8.42
N ARG A 228 1.29 -11.37 7.97
CA ARG A 228 0.65 -11.34 6.65
C ARG A 228 -0.30 -10.14 6.50
N GLN A 229 -1.09 -9.82 7.53
CA GLN A 229 -1.96 -8.64 7.50
C GLN A 229 -1.16 -7.35 7.35
N ALA A 230 -0.06 -7.19 8.12
CA ALA A 230 0.82 -6.05 7.99
C ALA A 230 1.40 -5.91 6.58
N VAL A 231 1.91 -7.01 6.01
CA VAL A 231 2.44 -7.04 4.63
C VAL A 231 1.35 -6.71 3.60
N LEU A 232 0.13 -7.21 3.78
CA LEU A 232 -0.99 -6.89 2.88
C LEU A 232 -1.31 -5.39 2.88
N VAL A 233 -1.32 -4.76 4.05
CA VAL A 233 -1.50 -3.30 4.16
C VAL A 233 -0.33 -2.55 3.50
N MET A 234 0.91 -2.99 3.70
CA MET A 234 2.08 -2.43 3.00
C MET A 234 1.92 -2.50 1.47
N ARG A 235 1.58 -3.68 0.94
CA ARG A 235 1.41 -3.94 -0.50
C ARG A 235 0.36 -3.05 -1.14
N ARG A 236 -0.67 -2.70 -0.39
CA ARG A 236 -1.82 -1.93 -0.87
C ARG A 236 -1.83 -0.50 -0.34
N HIS A 237 -0.73 -0.03 0.24
CA HIS A 237 -0.65 1.30 0.83
C HIS A 237 -0.84 2.39 -0.24
N ALA A 238 -1.40 3.55 0.12
CA ALA A 238 -1.69 4.67 -0.79
C ALA A 238 -0.45 5.22 -1.51
N ARG A 239 0.64 5.36 -0.75
CA ARG A 239 1.93 5.85 -1.22
C ARG A 239 2.72 4.72 -1.87
N SER A 240 3.11 4.92 -3.13
CA SER A 240 3.94 3.97 -3.89
C SER A 240 5.28 3.69 -3.20
N GLU A 241 5.88 4.69 -2.56
CA GLU A 241 7.10 4.56 -1.75
C GLU A 241 6.99 3.48 -0.67
N VAL A 242 5.81 3.34 -0.06
CA VAL A 242 5.53 2.29 0.93
C VAL A 242 5.29 0.95 0.23
N ARG A 243 4.51 0.93 -0.86
CA ARG A 243 4.25 -0.29 -1.64
C ARG A 243 5.53 -0.90 -2.21
N GLU A 244 6.50 -0.08 -2.59
CA GLU A 244 7.75 -0.54 -3.21
C GLU A 244 8.92 -0.62 -2.22
N SER A 245 8.68 -0.27 -0.95
CA SER A 245 9.67 -0.42 0.11
C SER A 245 10.18 -1.85 0.18
N ALA A 246 11.42 -2.00 0.63
CA ALA A 246 12.04 -3.30 0.76
C ALA A 246 12.30 -3.57 2.24
N PHE A 247 11.81 -4.70 2.75
CA PHE A 247 11.99 -5.07 4.15
C PHE A 247 12.09 -6.59 4.32
N THR A 248 12.72 -7.01 5.40
CA THR A 248 12.93 -8.40 5.79
C THR A 248 12.34 -8.61 7.17
N VAL A 249 11.56 -9.68 7.34
CA VAL A 249 11.04 -10.10 8.65
C VAL A 249 11.87 -11.27 9.14
N TRP A 250 12.35 -11.12 10.37
CA TRP A 250 13.19 -12.07 11.07
C TRP A 250 12.48 -12.58 12.32
N VAL A 251 12.85 -13.78 12.75
CA VAL A 251 12.37 -14.37 13.99
C VAL A 251 13.55 -14.82 14.84
N ALA A 252 13.53 -14.47 16.13
CA ALA A 252 14.43 -15.02 17.13
C ALA A 252 13.63 -15.55 18.31
N GLU A 253 14.02 -16.71 18.83
CA GLU A 253 13.47 -17.28 20.07
C GLU A 253 14.53 -17.19 21.17
N ARG A 254 14.14 -16.67 22.33
CA ARG A 254 15.02 -16.45 23.49
C ARG A 254 14.31 -16.86 24.77
N GLY A 255 14.43 -18.14 25.11
CA GLY A 255 13.76 -18.71 26.28
C GLY A 255 12.24 -18.66 26.10
N GLU A 256 11.56 -17.88 26.94
CA GLU A 256 10.09 -17.73 26.87
C GLU A 256 9.62 -16.61 25.91
N LEU A 257 10.56 -15.86 25.34
CA LEU A 257 10.28 -14.72 24.47
C LEU A 257 10.52 -15.06 23.00
N LEU A 258 9.68 -14.50 22.14
CA LEU A 258 9.88 -14.50 20.70
C LEU A 258 9.98 -13.05 20.24
N GLU A 259 10.97 -12.76 19.41
CA GLU A 259 11.19 -11.45 18.80
C GLU A 259 10.90 -11.56 17.30
N LEU A 260 9.93 -10.79 16.81
CA LEU A 260 9.76 -10.54 15.38
C LEU A 260 10.45 -9.23 15.04
N ILE A 261 11.45 -9.28 14.16
CA ILE A 261 12.29 -8.12 13.83
C ILE A 261 12.04 -7.73 12.38
N VAL A 262 11.74 -6.46 12.12
CA VAL A 262 11.55 -5.91 10.77
C VAL A 262 12.73 -5.01 10.43
N THR A 263 13.44 -5.32 9.34
CA THR A 263 14.58 -4.52 8.86
C THR A 263 14.40 -4.08 7.41
N PRO A 264 14.85 -2.88 7.01
CA PRO A 264 15.28 -1.80 7.89
C PRO A 264 14.11 -1.28 8.73
N GLY A 265 14.40 -0.43 9.72
CA GLY A 265 13.33 0.30 10.42
C GLY A 265 12.47 1.08 9.43
N LEU A 266 11.15 0.91 9.49
CA LEU A 266 10.22 1.52 8.53
C LEU A 266 9.66 2.87 9.00
N SER A 267 10.09 3.39 10.16
CA SER A 267 9.51 4.60 10.78
C SER A 267 9.54 5.81 9.85
N GLU A 268 10.65 6.04 9.14
CA GLU A 268 10.81 7.17 8.22
C GLU A 268 9.82 7.11 7.03
N LEU A 269 9.33 5.93 6.67
CA LEU A 269 8.33 5.78 5.60
C LEU A 269 6.95 6.28 6.04
N PHE A 270 6.70 6.36 7.34
CA PHE A 270 5.38 6.59 7.94
C PHE A 270 5.29 7.88 8.75
N GLU A 271 6.29 8.77 8.68
CA GLU A 271 6.19 10.12 9.23
C GLU A 271 5.04 10.89 8.55
N VAL A 272 3.87 10.92 9.18
CA VAL A 272 2.69 11.66 8.72
C VAL A 272 2.24 12.62 9.82
N VAL A 273 1.94 13.86 9.44
CA VAL A 273 1.64 15.02 10.31
C VAL A 273 0.37 14.83 11.20
N HIS A 274 -0.40 13.76 11.02
CA HIS A 274 -1.73 13.59 11.65
C HIS A 274 -2.03 12.21 12.26
N MET A 275 -1.08 11.27 12.27
CA MET A 275 -1.22 9.98 12.97
C MET A 275 0.01 9.76 13.86
N SER A 276 -0.16 9.09 15.00
CA SER A 276 1.02 8.67 15.77
C SER A 276 1.86 7.69 14.94
N GLU A 277 3.19 7.75 15.03
CA GLU A 277 4.10 6.86 14.27
C GLU A 277 3.74 5.36 14.41
N GLU A 278 3.16 4.99 15.55
CA GLU A 278 2.71 3.63 15.86
C GLU A 278 1.46 3.20 15.10
N GLU A 279 0.55 4.13 14.75
CA GLU A 279 -0.66 3.84 13.99
C GLU A 279 -0.41 3.80 12.49
N ALA A 280 0.60 4.53 12.01
CA ALA A 280 0.93 4.62 10.59
C ALA A 280 1.73 3.41 10.09
N ASN A 281 2.59 2.80 10.93
CA ASN A 281 3.33 1.59 10.57
C ASN A 281 2.44 0.34 10.70
N PRO A 282 2.15 -0.40 9.60
CA PRO A 282 1.27 -1.56 9.65
C PRO A 282 1.75 -2.67 10.60
N PHE A 283 3.07 -2.88 10.72
CA PHE A 283 3.60 -3.87 11.65
C PHE A 283 3.29 -3.49 13.10
N SER A 284 3.53 -2.23 13.47
CA SER A 284 3.22 -1.73 14.80
C SER A 284 1.73 -1.86 15.10
N ARG A 285 0.88 -1.40 14.17
CA ARG A 285 -0.57 -1.44 14.32
C ARG A 285 -1.13 -2.83 14.59
N PHE A 286 -0.66 -3.86 13.90
CA PHE A 286 -1.17 -5.21 14.12
C PHE A 286 -0.50 -5.92 15.29
N LEU A 287 0.83 -5.81 15.42
CA LEU A 287 1.59 -6.57 16.41
C LEU A 287 1.37 -6.08 17.85
N LEU A 288 1.21 -4.77 18.06
CA LEU A 288 0.98 -4.20 19.40
C LEU A 288 -0.42 -4.55 19.95
N THR A 289 -1.36 -4.96 19.10
CA THR A 289 -2.70 -5.35 19.53
C THR A 289 -2.77 -6.76 20.11
N LEU A 290 -1.71 -7.55 19.97
CA LEU A 290 -1.66 -8.90 20.52
C LEU A 290 -1.53 -8.84 22.05
N PRO A 291 -2.34 -9.59 22.83
CA PRO A 291 -2.30 -9.57 24.29
C PRO A 291 -0.95 -9.95 24.90
N GLU A 292 -0.17 -10.76 24.19
CA GLU A 292 1.15 -11.24 24.62
C GLU A 292 2.31 -10.34 24.21
N PHE A 293 2.03 -9.21 23.56
CA PHE A 293 3.02 -8.17 23.29
C PHE A 293 3.63 -7.62 24.59
N VAL A 294 4.93 -7.39 24.58
CA VAL A 294 5.71 -6.94 25.74
C VAL A 294 6.26 -5.55 25.52
N GLU A 295 7.05 -5.38 24.46
CA GLU A 295 7.74 -4.13 24.15
C GLU A 295 8.18 -4.07 22.68
N THR A 296 8.44 -2.85 22.21
CA THR A 296 9.14 -2.58 20.96
C THR A 296 10.53 -2.03 21.29
N LYS A 297 11.57 -2.53 20.61
CA LYS A 297 12.96 -2.07 20.80
C LYS A 297 13.73 -2.07 19.49
N GLU A 298 14.72 -1.20 19.38
CA GLU A 298 15.71 -1.29 18.30
C GLU A 298 16.51 -2.59 18.44
N ALA A 299 16.72 -3.28 17.33
CA ALA A 299 17.38 -4.57 17.31
C ALA A 299 18.21 -4.79 16.04
N SER A 300 19.33 -5.48 16.24
CA SER A 300 20.09 -6.11 15.16
C SER A 300 19.73 -7.60 15.13
N PRO A 301 19.13 -8.12 14.03
CA PRO A 301 18.79 -9.54 13.89
C PRO A 301 19.98 -10.46 14.14
N LEU A 302 21.17 -10.07 13.66
CA LEU A 302 22.41 -10.83 13.87
C LEU A 302 22.76 -10.97 15.36
N ARG A 303 22.60 -9.89 16.14
CA ARG A 303 22.81 -9.94 17.60
C ARG A 303 21.69 -10.69 18.31
N ALA A 304 20.50 -10.72 17.74
CA ALA A 304 19.36 -11.46 18.26
C ALA A 304 19.53 -12.98 18.10
N GLY A 305 20.39 -13.44 17.17
CA GLY A 305 20.40 -14.83 16.73
C GLY A 305 19.20 -15.16 15.84
N ALA A 306 18.64 -14.15 15.19
CA ALA A 306 17.43 -14.28 14.40
C ALA A 306 17.71 -14.91 13.03
N PHE A 307 16.69 -15.57 12.49
CA PHE A 307 16.68 -16.10 11.13
C PHE A 307 15.65 -15.34 10.27
N PRO A 308 16.00 -14.99 9.02
CA PRO A 308 15.09 -14.29 8.13
C PRO A 308 14.11 -15.30 7.52
N PHE A 309 12.81 -15.01 7.53
CA PHE A 309 11.80 -15.94 7.00
C PHE A 309 10.91 -15.32 5.92
N LEU A 310 10.85 -13.98 5.85
CA LEU A 310 10.16 -13.27 4.78
C LEU A 310 11.03 -12.12 4.26
N ARG A 311 10.99 -11.90 2.95
CA ARG A 311 11.52 -10.70 2.29
C ARG A 311 10.42 -10.11 1.45
N TYR A 312 10.19 -8.82 1.60
CA TYR A 312 9.37 -8.03 0.71
C TYR A 312 10.26 -7.08 -0.08
N GLU A 313 10.13 -7.06 -1.40
CA GLU A 313 10.89 -6.16 -2.25
C GLU A 313 10.17 -5.95 -3.59
N LYS A 314 10.02 -4.68 -4.00
CA LYS A 314 9.43 -4.29 -5.30
C LYS A 314 8.02 -4.87 -5.54
N GLY A 315 7.16 -4.87 -4.53
CA GLY A 315 5.78 -5.37 -4.67
C GLY A 315 5.60 -6.87 -4.42
N VAL A 316 6.71 -7.62 -4.32
CA VAL A 316 6.72 -9.08 -4.27
C VAL A 316 7.09 -9.56 -2.87
N LEU A 317 6.31 -10.51 -2.35
CA LEU A 317 6.58 -11.19 -1.08
C LEU A 317 7.26 -12.53 -1.36
N TYR A 318 8.45 -12.70 -0.77
CA TYR A 318 9.24 -13.91 -0.82
C TYR A 318 9.27 -14.61 0.53
N HIS A 319 8.98 -15.90 0.54
CA HIS A 319 9.34 -16.80 1.62
C HIS A 319 10.82 -17.20 1.47
N LEU A 320 11.55 -17.13 2.58
CA LEU A 320 12.98 -17.41 2.59
C LEU A 320 13.24 -18.83 3.08
N GLU A 321 13.82 -19.67 2.23
CA GLU A 321 14.25 -21.01 2.63
C GLU A 321 15.49 -20.93 3.51
N LEU A 322 15.43 -21.64 4.62
CA LEU A 322 16.50 -21.77 5.59
C LEU A 322 17.10 -23.17 5.48
N ASP A 323 18.41 -23.22 5.30
CA ASP A 323 19.22 -24.44 5.34
C ASP A 323 20.43 -24.25 6.27
N GLU A 324 21.23 -25.31 6.42
CA GLU A 324 22.43 -25.29 7.27
C GLU A 324 23.48 -24.28 6.76
N GLU A 325 23.53 -24.03 5.45
CA GLU A 325 24.48 -23.07 4.86
C GLU A 325 24.10 -21.63 5.22
N VAL A 326 22.81 -21.30 5.32
CA VAL A 326 22.32 -20.01 5.84
C VAL A 326 22.85 -19.76 7.24
N GLN A 327 22.76 -20.76 8.12
CA GLN A 327 23.26 -20.65 9.48
C GLN A 327 24.79 -20.41 9.51
N VAL A 328 25.55 -21.15 8.70
CA VAL A 328 27.01 -20.95 8.56
C VAL A 328 27.32 -19.53 8.09
N ARG A 329 26.54 -19.00 7.13
CA ARG A 329 26.72 -17.65 6.62
C ARG A 329 26.38 -16.58 7.67
N LEU A 330 25.25 -16.70 8.35
CA LEU A 330 24.86 -15.77 9.42
C LEU A 330 25.88 -15.77 10.57
N ARG A 331 26.42 -16.93 10.92
CA ARG A 331 27.54 -17.06 11.87
C ARG A 331 28.79 -16.33 11.39
N ALA A 332 29.21 -16.53 10.13
CA ALA A 332 30.37 -15.87 9.57
C ALA A 332 30.19 -14.34 9.52
N LEU A 333 28.99 -13.88 9.14
CA LEU A 333 28.63 -12.47 9.11
C LEU A 333 28.62 -11.88 10.54
N PHE A 334 28.06 -12.58 11.51
CA PHE A 334 28.09 -12.16 12.92
C PHE A 334 29.52 -11.99 13.44
N VAL A 335 30.41 -12.96 13.22
CA VAL A 335 31.81 -12.89 13.68
C VAL A 335 32.54 -11.71 13.05
N LYS A 336 32.25 -11.41 11.77
CA LYS A 336 32.80 -10.26 11.06
C LYS A 336 32.29 -8.93 11.60
N THR A 337 30.98 -8.82 11.88
CA THR A 337 30.33 -7.58 12.31
C THR A 337 30.55 -7.29 13.80
N PHE A 338 30.61 -8.33 14.65
CA PHE A 338 30.69 -8.23 16.12
C PHE A 338 31.87 -9.05 16.68
N PRO A 339 33.13 -8.66 16.39
CA PRO A 339 34.29 -9.41 16.82
C PRO A 339 34.39 -9.50 18.35
N GLY A 340 34.56 -10.72 18.88
CA GLY A 340 34.74 -10.98 20.31
C GLY A 340 33.46 -11.18 21.12
N MET A 341 32.28 -11.12 20.49
CA MET A 341 31.01 -11.47 21.14
C MET A 341 30.71 -12.97 21.04
N PRO A 342 29.97 -13.56 22.01
CA PRO A 342 29.44 -14.92 21.88
C PRO A 342 28.56 -15.05 20.64
N VAL A 343 28.80 -16.08 19.84
CA VAL A 343 28.08 -16.34 18.59
C VAL A 343 26.72 -16.99 18.91
N PRO A 344 25.59 -16.41 18.50
CA PRO A 344 24.26 -16.94 18.81
C PRO A 344 23.77 -18.02 17.83
N TYR A 345 24.53 -18.30 16.77
CA TYR A 345 24.21 -19.26 15.71
C TYR A 345 25.01 -20.56 15.92
N GLU A 346 24.44 -21.52 16.66
CA GLU A 346 25.07 -22.82 17.00
C GLU A 346 24.53 -24.00 16.21
#